data_AF-A0A3R6MUS0-F1
#
_entry.id   AF-A0A3R6MUS0-F1
#
_cell.length_a   1.000
_cell.length_b   1.000
_cell.length_c   1.000
_cell.angle_alpha   90.00
_cell.angle_beta   90.00
_cell.angle_gamma   90.00
#
_symmetry.space_group_name_H-M   'P 1'
#
loop_
_entity.id
_entity.type
_entity.pdbx_description
1 polymer ?
#
loop_
_entity_poly.entity_id
_entity_poly.type
_entity_poly.pdbx_seq_one_letter_code
_entity_poly.pdbx_strand_id
1 'polypeptide(L)'
;MDNDYMENYYDGSKDRRVYNCFINSAIETSNNKNRKFTSMNMFPTTLAVLGVDIDSDRLGLGTNLYADKKTLAEKYGYEYIEQELSKNSKFYNKDILGE
;
A
#
# COMPACT_ATOMS: atom_id res chain seq x y z
N MET A 1 -6.41 13.47 11.60
CA MET A 1 -5.30 14.04 12.38
C MET A 1 -5.49 15.54 12.34
N ASP A 2 -5.36 16.19 13.48
CA ASP A 2 -5.59 17.62 13.61
C ASP A 2 -4.51 18.41 12.85
N ASN A 3 -4.94 19.28 11.94
CA ASN A 3 -4.02 20.10 11.14
C ASN A 3 -3.29 21.12 12.01
N ASP A 4 -3.98 21.67 13.01
CA ASP A 4 -3.43 22.67 13.91
C ASP A 4 -2.29 22.08 14.74
N TYR A 5 -2.44 20.84 15.21
CA TYR A 5 -1.36 20.12 15.89
C TYR A 5 -0.15 19.92 14.99
N MET A 6 -0.36 19.57 13.72
CA MET A 6 0.76 19.35 12.80
C MET A 6 1.49 20.66 12.48
N GLU A 7 0.77 21.73 12.23
CA GLU A 7 1.37 23.04 11.94
C GLU A 7 2.18 23.58 13.13
N ASN A 8 1.69 23.37 14.36
CA ASN A 8 2.34 23.89 15.56
C ASN A 8 3.51 23.03 16.07
N TYR A 9 3.54 21.72 15.77
CA TYR A 9 4.48 20.79 16.42
C TYR A 9 5.34 19.96 15.46
N TYR A 10 5.09 19.98 14.15
CA TYR A 10 5.91 19.25 13.18
C TYR A 10 6.82 20.20 12.40
N ASP A 11 8.12 20.02 12.58
CA ASP A 11 9.18 20.89 12.03
C ASP A 11 9.60 20.54 10.59
N GLY A 12 8.95 19.56 9.95
CA GLY A 12 9.28 19.14 8.58
C GLY A 12 10.60 18.36 8.46
N SER A 13 11.30 18.05 9.56
CA SER A 13 12.63 17.43 9.51
C SER A 13 12.65 15.98 9.02
N LYS A 14 11.49 15.30 8.99
CA LYS A 14 11.34 13.90 8.55
C LYS A 14 10.03 13.68 7.85
N ASP A 15 10.02 12.98 6.72
CA ASP A 15 8.78 12.64 6.02
C ASP A 15 7.72 12.05 6.95
N ARG A 16 6.49 12.57 6.84
CA ARG A 16 5.33 12.02 7.52
C ARG A 16 5.09 10.59 7.05
N ARG A 17 4.88 9.68 8.00
CA ARG A 17 4.56 8.27 7.73
C ARG A 17 3.34 7.83 8.52
N VAL A 18 2.59 6.91 7.94
CA VAL A 18 1.48 6.24 8.63
C VAL A 18 2.07 5.10 9.46
N TYR A 19 1.77 5.10 10.77
CA TYR A 19 2.04 3.95 11.63
C TYR A 19 0.99 2.86 11.37
N ASN A 20 1.44 1.62 11.18
CA ASN A 20 0.58 0.46 10.99
C ASN A 20 1.04 -0.64 11.95
N CYS A 21 0.09 -1.29 12.62
CA CYS A 21 0.35 -2.37 13.57
C CYS A 21 -0.75 -3.42 13.42
N PHE A 22 -0.33 -4.69 13.35
CA PHE A 22 -1.23 -5.84 13.30
C PHE A 22 -1.05 -6.62 14.60
N ILE A 23 -2.15 -6.80 15.35
CA ILE A 23 -2.17 -7.49 16.64
C ILE A 23 -3.03 -8.73 16.48
N ASN A 24 -2.63 -9.85 17.11
CA ASN A 24 -3.29 -11.15 17.00
C ASN A 24 -3.33 -11.70 15.56
N SER A 25 -2.22 -11.53 14.84
CA SER A 25 -2.05 -12.14 13.52
C SER A 25 -2.12 -13.67 13.62
N ALA A 26 -2.89 -14.29 12.72
CA ALA A 26 -2.95 -15.75 12.57
C ALA A 26 -1.68 -16.33 11.92
N ILE A 27 -0.84 -15.47 11.33
CA ILE A 27 0.41 -15.84 10.66
C ILE A 27 1.58 -15.03 11.21
N GLU A 28 2.77 -15.63 11.20
CA GLU A 28 4.03 -14.95 11.55
C GLU A 28 4.80 -14.53 10.28
N THR A 29 5.65 -13.51 10.40
CA THR A 29 6.52 -13.07 9.31
C THR A 29 7.81 -12.44 9.82
N SER A 30 8.88 -12.56 9.03
CA SER A 30 10.10 -11.76 9.18
C SER A 30 10.02 -10.40 8.49
N ASN A 31 9.03 -10.19 7.60
CA ASN A 31 8.83 -8.98 6.81
C ASN A 31 8.02 -7.91 7.56
N ASN A 32 8.46 -7.55 8.78
CA ASN A 32 7.69 -6.69 9.69
C ASN A 32 8.15 -5.22 9.75
N LYS A 33 9.21 -4.86 9.03
CA LYS A 33 9.79 -3.50 9.05
C LYS A 33 10.40 -3.12 7.70
N ASN A 34 10.55 -1.81 7.48
CA ASN A 34 11.27 -1.22 6.34
C ASN A 34 10.75 -1.60 4.93
N ARG A 35 9.53 -2.16 4.83
CA ARG A 35 8.84 -2.36 3.55
C ARG A 35 8.52 -1.00 2.92
N LYS A 36 8.61 -0.88 1.59
CA LYS A 36 7.98 0.24 0.85
C LYS A 36 6.58 -0.20 0.43
N PHE A 37 5.55 0.56 0.79
CA PHE A 37 4.16 0.14 0.57
C PHE A 37 3.21 1.32 0.38
N THR A 38 2.02 1.01 -0.11
CA THR A 38 0.91 1.95 -0.36
C THR A 38 -0.31 1.51 0.43
N SER A 39 -1.36 2.34 0.48
CA SER A 39 -2.65 1.97 1.07
C SER A 39 -3.26 0.70 0.45
N MET A 40 -3.02 0.46 -0.85
CA MET A 40 -3.51 -0.71 -1.57
C MET A 40 -2.98 -2.04 -1.00
N ASN A 41 -1.83 -2.02 -0.32
CA ASN A 41 -1.27 -3.20 0.33
C ASN A 41 -2.06 -3.65 1.57
N MET A 42 -2.83 -2.76 2.20
CA MET A 42 -3.52 -3.08 3.44
C MET A 42 -4.59 -4.14 3.25
N PHE A 43 -5.34 -4.10 2.15
CA PHE A 43 -6.39 -5.09 1.89
C PHE A 43 -5.87 -6.55 1.87
N PRO A 44 -4.92 -6.93 0.99
CA PRO A 44 -4.39 -8.30 1.02
C PRO A 44 -3.63 -8.61 2.30
N THR A 45 -2.96 -7.64 2.94
CA THR A 45 -2.25 -7.89 4.20
C THR A 45 -3.22 -8.20 5.34
N THR A 46 -4.32 -7.46 5.45
CA THR A 46 -5.34 -7.69 6.48
C THR A 46 -5.96 -9.08 6.33
N LEU A 47 -6.29 -9.51 5.11
CA LEU A 47 -6.82 -10.85 4.87
C LEU A 47 -5.80 -11.94 5.26
N ALA A 48 -4.54 -11.79 4.86
CA ALA A 48 -3.48 -12.73 5.22
C ALA A 48 -3.27 -12.82 6.74
N VAL A 49 -3.23 -11.67 7.43
CA VAL A 49 -3.12 -11.58 8.90
C VAL A 49 -4.31 -12.25 9.61
N LEU A 50 -5.49 -12.28 8.97
CA LEU A 50 -6.66 -13.02 9.46
C LEU A 50 -6.62 -14.53 9.15
N GLY A 51 -5.58 -15.01 8.47
CA GLY A 51 -5.40 -16.42 8.13
C GLY A 51 -6.04 -16.84 6.81
N VAL A 52 -6.46 -15.89 5.97
CA VAL A 52 -6.96 -16.19 4.62
C VAL A 52 -5.77 -16.48 3.70
N ASP A 53 -5.84 -17.61 2.99
CA ASP A 53 -4.87 -17.92 1.94
C ASP A 53 -5.16 -17.09 0.67
N ILE A 54 -4.14 -16.45 0.13
CA ILE A 54 -4.25 -15.54 -1.01
C ILE A 54 -3.33 -16.05 -2.10
N ASP A 55 -3.92 -16.54 -3.19
CA ASP A 55 -3.17 -16.96 -4.36
C ASP A 55 -2.23 -15.84 -4.83
N SER A 56 -0.93 -16.16 -4.84
CA SER A 56 0.17 -15.28 -5.24
C SER A 56 0.45 -14.06 -4.34
N ASP A 57 -0.13 -13.96 -3.14
CA ASP A 57 0.09 -12.85 -2.21
C ASP A 57 -0.26 -11.45 -2.77
N ARG A 58 -1.17 -11.40 -3.75
CA ARG A 58 -1.50 -10.16 -4.46
C ARG A 58 -2.98 -10.11 -4.83
N LEU A 59 -3.63 -9.02 -4.47
CA LEU A 59 -4.99 -8.69 -4.86
C LEU A 59 -4.99 -7.29 -5.48
N GLY A 60 -5.35 -7.23 -6.77
CA GLY A 60 -5.19 -6.02 -7.57
C GLY A 60 -3.73 -5.51 -7.54
N LEU A 61 -3.56 -4.22 -7.23
CA LEU A 61 -2.24 -3.60 -7.10
C LEU A 61 -1.59 -3.84 -5.73
N GLY A 62 -2.37 -4.30 -4.75
CA GLY A 62 -1.94 -4.58 -3.39
C GLY A 62 -1.15 -5.87 -3.29
N THR A 63 -0.09 -5.87 -2.49
CA THR A 63 0.71 -7.06 -2.11
C THR A 63 0.60 -7.29 -0.62
N ASN A 64 0.42 -8.53 -0.20
CA ASN A 64 0.53 -8.92 1.20
C ASN A 64 1.91 -8.53 1.74
N LEU A 65 1.95 -7.70 2.78
CA LEU A 65 3.19 -7.23 3.39
C LEU A 65 3.92 -8.31 4.22
N TYR A 66 3.22 -9.38 4.60
CA TYR A 66 3.81 -10.49 5.33
C TYR A 66 4.52 -11.48 4.40
N ALA A 67 4.26 -11.42 3.09
CA ALA A 67 4.89 -12.27 2.09
C ALA A 67 6.27 -11.76 1.64
N ASP A 68 7.12 -12.68 1.18
CA ASP A 68 8.43 -12.35 0.58
C ASP A 68 8.31 -11.65 -0.78
N LYS A 69 7.10 -11.65 -1.35
CA LYS A 69 6.81 -10.97 -2.60
C LYS A 69 7.01 -9.47 -2.45
N LYS A 70 7.84 -8.90 -3.34
CA LYS A 70 8.03 -7.44 -3.43
C LYS A 70 6.71 -6.73 -3.72
N THR A 71 6.45 -5.63 -3.01
CA THR A 71 5.38 -4.72 -3.37
C THR A 71 5.69 -4.03 -4.70
N LEU A 72 4.71 -3.39 -5.32
CA LEU A 72 4.99 -2.56 -6.49
C LEU A 72 5.96 -1.43 -6.12
N ALA A 73 5.77 -0.78 -4.96
CA ALA A 73 6.62 0.30 -4.49
C ALA A 73 8.07 -0.12 -4.27
N GLU A 74 8.32 -1.37 -3.87
CA GLU A 74 9.66 -1.93 -3.75
C GLU A 74 10.28 -2.25 -5.11
N LYS A 75 9.47 -2.72 -6.06
CA LYS A 75 9.94 -3.11 -7.39
C LYS A 75 10.23 -1.92 -8.29
N TYR A 76 9.38 -0.90 -8.25
CA TYR A 76 9.37 0.19 -9.22
C TYR A 76 9.57 1.58 -8.62
N GLY A 77 9.44 1.73 -7.30
CA GLY A 77 9.47 3.04 -6.64
C GLY A 77 8.13 3.78 -6.72
N TYR A 78 7.96 4.78 -5.85
CA TYR A 78 6.71 5.53 -5.75
C TYR A 78 6.46 6.44 -6.96
N GLU A 79 7.48 7.14 -7.43
CA GLU A 79 7.38 8.08 -8.56
C GLU A 79 6.88 7.39 -9.84
N TYR A 80 7.46 6.23 -10.17
CA TYR A 80 7.03 5.46 -11.33
C TYR A 80 5.59 4.97 -11.19
N ILE A 81 5.20 4.47 -10.01
CA ILE A 81 3.84 4.00 -9.78
C ILE A 81 2.85 5.15 -9.94
N GLU A 82 3.15 6.30 -9.33
CA GLU A 82 2.31 7.48 -9.47
C GLU A 82 2.14 7.85 -10.94
N GLN A 83 3.25 7.97 -11.68
CA GLN A 83 3.23 8.27 -13.11
C GLN A 83 2.37 7.29 -13.92
N GLU A 84 2.45 5.98 -13.65
CA GLU A 84 1.65 4.97 -14.34
C GLU A 84 0.16 5.05 -13.96
N LEU A 85 -0.14 5.26 -12.67
CA LEU A 85 -1.52 5.36 -12.18
C LEU A 85 -2.21 6.67 -12.58
N SER A 86 -1.45 7.74 -12.82
CA SER A 86 -2.00 9.01 -13.32
C SER A 86 -2.43 8.96 -14.79
N LYS A 87 -2.10 7.88 -15.52
CA LYS A 87 -2.40 7.81 -16.96
C LYS A 87 -3.90 7.70 -17.21
N ASN A 88 -4.39 8.53 -18.11
CA ASN A 88 -5.76 8.42 -18.61
C ASN A 88 -5.87 7.26 -19.62
N SER A 89 -6.85 6.38 -19.41
CA SER A 89 -7.13 5.28 -20.31
C SER A 89 -8.23 5.68 -21.30
N LYS A 90 -7.85 5.90 -22.57
CA LYS A 90 -8.81 6.15 -23.64
C LYS A 90 -9.84 5.03 -23.80
N PHE A 91 -9.40 3.79 -23.62
CA PHE A 91 -10.28 2.62 -23.63
C PHE A 91 -11.29 2.67 -22.49
N TYR A 92 -10.84 2.98 -21.27
CA TYR A 92 -11.74 3.09 -20.12
C TYR A 92 -12.81 4.17 -20.34
N ASN A 93 -12.41 5.36 -20.80
CA ASN A 93 -13.36 6.45 -21.01
C ASN A 93 -14.37 6.11 -22.11
N LYS A 94 -13.88 5.64 -23.27
CA LYS A 94 -14.75 5.40 -24.43
C LYS A 94 -15.62 4.15 -24.27
N ASP A 95 -15.02 3.04 -23.84
CA ASP A 95 -15.62 1.71 -23.96
C ASP A 95 -16.22 1.20 -22.64
N ILE A 96 -15.85 1.79 -21.48
CA ILE A 96 -16.42 1.45 -20.17
C ILE A 96 -17.31 2.55 -19.61
N LEU A 97 -16.82 3.80 -19.56
CA LEU A 97 -17.61 4.95 -19.08
C LEU A 97 -18.61 5.47 -20.12
N GLY A 98 -18.25 5.40 -21.42
CA GLY A 98 -19.06 5.94 -22.51
C GLY A 98 -18.91 7.46 -22.71
N GLU A 99 -17.77 8.03 -22.31
CA GLU A 99 -17.41 9.46 -22.47
C GLU A 99 -16.54 9.73 -23.72
#